data_AF-A0A5N9CFY2-F1
#
_entry.id   AF-A0A5N9CFY2-F1
#
_cell.length_a   1.000
_cell.length_b   1.000
_cell.length_c   1.000
_cell.angle_alpha   90.00
_cell.angle_beta   90.00
_cell.angle_gamma   90.00
#
_symmetry.space_group_name_H-M   'P 1'
#
loop_
_entity.id
_entity.type
_entity.pdbx_description
1 polymer ?
#
loop_
_entity_poly.entity_id
_entity_poly.type
_entity_poly.pdbx_seq_one_letter_code
_entity_poly.pdbx_strand_id
1 'polypeptide(L)' 'MLFKKESIKNPDLIILGIGNPGSEYSLTRHNVGIWAIDQLSKYTEIKIKKKKEKIQYGEGI' A
#
# COMPACT_ATOMS: atom_id res chain seq x y z
N MET A 1 30.75 -21.14 7.37
CA MET A 1 29.51 -20.48 7.84
C MET A 1 28.86 -19.83 6.62
N LEU A 2 27.83 -20.45 6.05
CA LEU A 2 27.13 -19.93 4.88
C LEU A 2 25.97 -19.06 5.37
N PHE A 3 26.06 -17.75 5.15
CA PHE A 3 24.93 -16.85 5.35
C PHE A 3 23.86 -17.21 4.31
N LYS A 4 22.81 -17.89 4.75
CA LYS A 4 21.59 -18.08 3.95
C LYS A 4 21.00 -16.68 3.76
N LYS A 5 21.20 -16.08 2.58
CA LYS A 5 20.46 -14.89 2.18
C LYS A 5 19.00 -15.34 2.12
N GLU A 6 18.19 -14.92 3.09
CA GLU A 6 16.74 -15.17 3.04
C GLU A 6 16.26 -14.71 1.66
N SER A 7 15.60 -15.62 0.94
CA SER A 7 14.97 -15.29 -0.33
C SER A 7 13.95 -14.20 -0.04
N ILE A 8 14.18 -12.99 -0.56
CA ILE A 8 13.22 -11.90 -0.47
C ILE A 8 11.95 -12.41 -1.17
N LYS A 9 10.87 -12.65 -0.41
CA LYS A 9 9.58 -12.98 -0.98
C LYS A 9 9.09 -11.74 -1.74
N ASN A 10 9.12 -11.82 -3.06
CA ASN A 10 8.48 -10.82 -3.90
C ASN A 10 6.96 -11.11 -3.88
N PRO A 11 6.12 -10.08 -3.75
CA PRO A 11 4.68 -10.28 -3.83
C PRO A 11 4.27 -10.67 -5.24
N ASP A 12 3.35 -11.63 -5.37
CA ASP A 12 2.80 -12.06 -6.66
C ASP A 12 1.89 -10.99 -7.28
N LEU A 13 1.30 -10.13 -6.43
CA LEU A 13 0.43 -9.03 -6.84
C LEU A 13 0.76 -7.77 -6.03
N ILE A 14 0.92 -6.66 -6.72
CA ILE A 14 1.01 -5.32 -6.14
C ILE A 14 -0.13 -4.49 -6.69
N ILE A 15 -0.93 -3.91 -5.80
CA ILE A 15 -1.95 -2.93 -6.16
C ILE A 15 -1.51 -1.59 -5.58
N LEU A 16 -1.38 -0.58 -6.45
CA LEU A 16 -0.86 0.74 -6.08
C LEU A 16 -1.91 1.83 -6.31
N GLY A 17 -2.22 2.59 -5.26
CA GLY A 17 -2.98 3.84 -5.36
C GLY A 17 -2.05 5.03 -5.40
N ILE A 18 -2.12 5.83 -6.46
CA ILE A 18 -1.34 7.06 -6.62
C ILE A 18 -2.19 8.25 -6.17
N GLY A 19 -1.56 9.21 -5.48
CA GLY A 19 -2.16 10.47 -5.07
C GLY A 19 -1.18 11.35 -4.32
N ASN A 20 -1.67 12.49 -3.83
CA ASN A 20 -0.90 13.44 -3.04
C ASN A 20 -1.25 13.32 -1.54
N PRO A 21 -0.25 13.36 -0.63
CA PRO A 21 -0.48 13.38 0.81
C PRO A 21 -0.92 14.77 1.28
N GLY A 22 -1.79 14.83 2.30
CA GLY A 22 -2.33 16.08 2.85
C GLY A 22 -3.85 16.12 2.78
N SER A 23 -4.50 16.73 3.78
CA SER A 23 -5.96 16.82 3.86
C SER A 23 -6.54 17.67 2.73
N GLU A 24 -5.77 18.65 2.24
CA GLU A 24 -6.11 19.51 1.11
C GLU A 24 -6.30 18.75 -0.22
N TYR A 25 -5.68 17.57 -0.36
CA TYR A 25 -5.79 16.74 -1.56
C TYR A 25 -6.86 15.65 -1.44
N SER A 26 -7.44 15.46 -0.25
CA SER A 26 -8.31 14.33 0.08
C SER A 26 -9.53 14.20 -0.83
N LEU A 27 -10.05 15.30 -1.37
CA LEU A 27 -11.23 15.35 -2.23
C LEU A 27 -10.92 15.75 -3.69
N THR A 28 -9.66 15.58 -4.12
CA THR A 28 -9.26 15.86 -5.51
C THR A 28 -9.35 14.62 -6.39
N ARG A 29 -9.70 14.80 -7.68
CA ARG A 29 -9.71 13.68 -8.66
C ARG A 29 -8.36 12.98 -8.78
N HIS A 30 -7.26 13.67 -8.46
CA HIS A 30 -5.92 13.11 -8.47
C HIS A 30 -5.72 12.01 -7.40
N ASN A 31 -6.54 12.00 -6.34
CA ASN A 31 -6.48 11.02 -5.27
C ASN A 31 -7.47 9.86 -5.42
N VAL A 32 -8.11 9.70 -6.60
CA VAL A 32 -9.02 8.58 -6.84
C VAL A 32 -8.36 7.21 -6.62
N GLY A 33 -7.05 7.10 -6.91
CA GLY A 33 -6.27 5.89 -6.64
C GLY A 33 -6.18 5.58 -5.15
N ILE A 34 -5.99 6.60 -4.30
CA ILE A 34 -5.99 6.44 -2.84
C ILE A 34 -7.37 6.02 -2.34
N TRP A 35 -8.45 6.61 -2.86
CA TRP A 35 -9.82 6.24 -2.47
C TRP A 35 -10.14 4.79 -2.81
N ALA A 36 -9.70 4.32 -3.99
CA ALA A 36 -9.87 2.93 -4.40
C ALA A 36 -9.13 1.98 -3.45
N ILE A 37 -7.91 2.32 -3.04
CA ILE A 37 -7.14 1.54 -2.07
C ILE A 37 -7.81 1.53 -0.69
N ASP A 38 -8.35 2.67 -0.23
CA ASP A 38 -9.07 2.75 1.04
C ASP A 38 -10.32 1.85 1.06
N GLN A 39 -11.07 1.82 -0.06
CA GLN A 39 -12.20 0.91 -0.20
C GLN A 39 -11.74 -0.54 -0.27
N LEU A 40 -10.71 -0.85 -1.06
CA LEU A 40 -10.18 -2.20 -1.19
C LEU A 40 -9.72 -2.75 0.16
N SER A 41 -9.00 -1.96 0.95
CA SER A 41 -8.57 -2.26 2.32
C SER A 41 -9.76 -2.65 3.22
N LYS A 42 -10.90 -1.97 3.08
CA LYS A 42 -12.14 -2.32 3.82
C LYS A 42 -12.75 -3.62 3.32
N TYR A 43 -12.81 -3.83 2.01
CA TYR A 43 -13.39 -5.04 1.42
C TYR A 43 -12.57 -6.30 1.70
N THR A 44 -11.24 -6.20 1.73
CA THR A 44 -10.34 -7.33 1.97
C THR A 44 -9.94 -7.49 3.43
N GLU A 45 -10.33 -6.54 4.29
CA GLU A 45 -9.89 -6.44 5.69
C GLU A 45 -8.36 -6.32 5.89
N ILE A 46 -7.61 -6.04 4.82
CA ILE A 46 -6.15 -5.85 4.84
C ILE A 46 -5.82 -4.43 5.31
N LYS A 47 -5.36 -4.31 6.56
CA LYS A 47 -5.04 -3.00 7.15
C LYS A 47 -3.73 -2.41 6.60
N ILE A 48 -3.79 -1.20 6.08
CA ILE A 48 -2.63 -0.40 5.67
C ILE A 48 -1.97 0.22 6.91
N LYS A 49 -1.07 -0.51 7.55
CA LYS A 49 -0.41 -0.11 8.81
C LYS A 49 1.08 0.19 8.67
N LYS A 50 1.71 -0.30 7.60
CA LYS A 50 3.15 -0.14 7.41
C LYS A 50 3.41 1.17 6.67
N LYS A 51 4.43 1.91 7.10
CA LYS A 51 4.91 3.12 6.42
C LYS A 51 6.40 2.97 6.15
N LYS A 52 6.82 3.24 4.92
CA LYS A 52 8.23 3.26 4.52
C LYS A 52 8.44 4.46 3.61
N GLU A 53 9.31 5.39 4.02
CA GLU A 53 9.62 6.60 3.25
C GLU A 53 8.35 7.32 2.74
N LYS A 54 8.07 7.21 1.44
CA LYS A 54 6.95 7.86 0.74
C LYS A 54 5.73 6.96 0.55
N ILE A 55 5.77 5.71 1.01
CA ILE A 55 4.69 4.73 0.82
C ILE A 55 4.06 4.30 2.14
N GLN A 56 2.76 4.04 2.07
CA GLN A 56 2.01 3.31 3.08
C GLN A 56 1.48 2.02 2.43
N TYR A 57 1.58 0.90 3.13
CA TYR A 57 1.18 -0.39 2.57
C TYR A 57 0.64 -1.34 3.65
N GLY A 58 -0.13 -2.31 3.18
CA GLY A 58 -0.56 -3.49 3.93
C GLY A 58 -0.19 -4.74 3.15
N GLU A 59 -0.15 -5.87 3.83
CA GLU A 59 0.10 -7.19 3.23
C GLU A 59 -0.99 -8.12 3.77
N GLY A 60 -1.54 -8.96 2.90
CA GLY A 60 -2.56 -9.94 3.23
C GLY A 60 -2.43 -11.19 2.35
N ILE A 61 -3.22 -12.21 2.68
CA ILE A 61 -3.31 -13.49 1.94
C ILE A 61 -4.64 -13.50 1.20
#